data_AF-A0A978VK06-F1
#
_entry.id   AF-A0A978VK06-F1
#
_cell.length_a   1.000
_cell.length_b   1.000
_cell.length_c   1.000
_cell.angle_alpha   90.00
_cell.angle_beta   90.00
_cell.angle_gamma   90.00
#
_symmetry.space_group_name_H-M   'P 1'
#
loop_
_entity.id
_entity.type
_entity.pdbx_description
1 polymer ?
#
loop_
_entity_poly.entity_id
_entity_poly.type
_entity_poly.pdbx_seq_one_letter_code
_entity_poly.pdbx_strand_id
1 'polypeptide(L)'
;MHKILNVGHDTCSVVSKLLKEKETEALGVEPYDIKDVDRNCKALVKKGIVPIADIKFPLPYRPKSFSLVIVSDALEYLSPRYLNKTLPDLARVSIDGLVIFTEPRYYEDRSFGIRLENVLIRLEL
;
A
#
# COMPACT_ATOMS: atom_id res chain seq x y z
N MET A 1 -12.92 14.61 5.69
CA MET A 1 -12.55 13.25 6.14
C MET A 1 -11.77 12.59 5.02
N HIS A 2 -10.49 12.33 5.25
CA HIS A 2 -9.57 11.73 4.28
C HIS A 2 -9.60 10.21 4.41
N LYS A 3 -9.87 9.50 3.31
CA LYS A 3 -9.93 8.04 3.30
C LYS A 3 -8.66 7.50 2.65
N ILE A 4 -7.81 6.87 3.45
CA ILE A 4 -6.46 6.44 3.08
C ILE A 4 -6.41 4.92 2.97
N LEU A 5 -5.82 4.43 1.89
CA LEU A 5 -5.48 3.01 1.72
C LEU A 5 -3.96 2.85 1.84
N ASN A 6 -3.50 1.99 2.73
CA ASN A 6 -2.10 1.54 2.75
C ASN A 6 -1.98 0.10 2.22
N VAL A 7 -0.96 -0.19 1.43
CA VAL A 7 -0.72 -1.51 0.85
C VAL A 7 0.74 -1.89 1.04
N GLY A 8 1.04 -3.10 1.54
CA GLY A 8 2.42 -3.60 1.67
C GLY A 8 2.81 -4.04 3.08
N HIS A 9 4.09 -4.39 3.30
CA HIS A 9 4.58 -5.13 4.47
C HIS A 9 4.30 -4.44 5.83
N ASP A 10 4.31 -3.10 5.85
CA ASP A 10 4.16 -2.30 7.07
C ASP A 10 2.71 -1.83 7.34
N THR A 11 1.74 -2.40 6.62
CA THR A 11 0.37 -1.88 6.59
C THR A 11 -0.29 -1.82 7.96
N CYS A 12 -0.19 -2.89 8.75
CA CYS A 12 -0.75 -2.90 10.09
C CYS A 12 -0.20 -1.78 11.00
N SER A 13 1.10 -1.48 10.89
CA SER A 13 1.77 -0.43 11.68
C SER A 13 1.31 0.95 11.25
N VAL A 14 1.27 1.21 9.93
CA VAL A 14 0.84 2.50 9.37
C VAL A 14 -0.63 2.76 9.66
N VAL A 15 -1.51 1.79 9.40
CA VAL A 15 -2.95 1.92 9.66
C VAL A 15 -3.24 2.14 11.14
N SER A 16 -2.55 1.45 12.05
CA SER A 16 -2.70 1.66 13.50
C SER A 16 -2.38 3.09 13.94
N LYS A 17 -1.41 3.76 13.27
CA LYS A 17 -1.09 5.17 13.52
C LYS A 17 -2.14 6.09 12.91
N LEU A 18 -2.51 5.87 11.64
CA LEU A 18 -3.50 6.70 10.94
C LEU A 18 -4.88 6.69 11.61
N LEU A 19 -5.29 5.56 12.20
CA LEU A 19 -6.56 5.48 12.94
C LEU A 19 -6.61 6.37 14.20
N LYS A 20 -5.47 6.91 14.66
CA LYS A 20 -5.39 7.86 15.78
C LYS A 20 -5.48 9.31 15.31
N GLU A 21 -5.29 9.56 14.02
CA GLU A 21 -5.35 10.89 13.44
C GLU A 21 -6.79 11.38 13.29
N LYS A 22 -7.00 12.68 13.50
CA LYS A 22 -8.33 13.28 13.34
C LYS A 22 -8.70 13.33 11.87
N GLU A 23 -10.00 13.22 11.61
CA GLU A 23 -10.60 13.30 10.26
C GLU A 23 -10.04 12.30 9.22
N THR A 24 -9.44 11.20 9.68
CA THR A 24 -8.86 10.18 8.82
C THR A 24 -9.58 8.84 8.98
N GLU A 25 -9.98 8.23 7.87
CA GLU A 25 -10.40 6.84 7.78
C GLU A 25 -9.28 6.05 7.12
N ALA A 26 -8.76 5.01 7.79
CA ALA A 26 -7.63 4.23 7.28
C ALA A 26 -8.01 2.77 7.09
N LEU A 27 -7.72 2.25 5.90
CA LEU A 27 -7.82 0.85 5.53
C LEU A 27 -6.48 0.35 5.02
N GLY A 28 -6.28 -0.97 5.04
CA GLY A 28 -5.03 -1.58 4.63
C GLY A 28 -5.21 -2.83 3.78
N VAL A 29 -4.15 -3.21 3.05
CA VAL A 29 -3.99 -4.55 2.48
C VAL A 29 -2.61 -5.08 2.82
N GLU A 30 -2.57 -6.21 3.50
CA GLU A 30 -1.33 -6.91 3.84
C GLU A 30 -1.09 -8.04 2.83
N PRO A 31 -0.04 -7.98 1.97
CA PRO A 31 0.20 -9.01 0.96
C PRO A 31 0.87 -10.27 1.50
N TYR A 32 1.40 -10.25 2.72
CA TYR A 32 2.14 -11.35 3.32
C TYR A 32 1.31 -12.15 4.34
N ASP A 33 1.70 -13.40 4.58
CA ASP A 33 1.10 -14.26 5.60
C ASP A 33 1.46 -13.77 7.01
N ILE A 34 0.47 -13.71 7.89
CA ILE A 34 0.55 -13.06 9.22
C ILE A 34 0.97 -14.01 10.35
N LYS A 35 1.68 -15.10 10.04
CA LYS A 35 1.97 -16.17 11.00
C LYS A 35 2.65 -15.66 12.29
N ASP A 36 3.56 -14.69 12.16
CA ASP A 36 4.37 -14.15 13.28
C ASP A 36 4.11 -12.67 13.62
N VAL A 37 2.98 -12.09 13.20
CA VAL A 37 2.72 -10.65 13.45
C VAL A 37 2.17 -10.36 14.85
N ASP A 38 2.37 -9.11 15.29
CA ASP A 38 1.89 -8.58 16.57
C ASP A 38 0.36 -8.72 16.75
N ARG A 39 -0.08 -8.78 18.01
CA ARG A 39 -1.50 -8.89 18.41
C ARG A 39 -2.35 -7.77 17.81
N ASN A 40 -1.80 -6.56 17.66
CA ASN A 40 -2.52 -5.44 17.06
C ASN A 40 -2.84 -5.71 15.59
N CYS A 41 -1.88 -6.24 14.83
CA CYS A 41 -2.09 -6.58 13.43
C CYS A 41 -3.15 -7.68 13.28
N LYS A 42 -3.08 -8.74 14.11
CA LYS A 42 -4.11 -9.79 14.15
C LYS A 42 -5.51 -9.23 14.43
N ALA A 43 -5.62 -8.22 15.30
CA ALA A 43 -6.89 -7.56 15.58
C ALA A 43 -7.42 -6.75 14.38
N LEU A 44 -6.55 -6.03 13.66
CA LEU A 44 -6.91 -5.27 12.46
C LEU A 44 -7.37 -6.19 11.32
N VAL A 45 -6.69 -7.32 11.12
CA VAL A 45 -7.07 -8.35 10.16
C VAL A 45 -8.42 -8.95 10.52
N LYS A 46 -8.62 -9.35 11.79
CA LYS A 46 -9.88 -9.92 12.27
C LYS A 46 -11.06 -8.95 12.13
N LYS A 47 -10.82 -7.64 12.25
CA LYS A 47 -11.84 -6.59 12.04
C LYS A 47 -12.11 -6.28 10.56
N GLY A 48 -11.34 -6.86 9.63
CA GLY A 48 -11.45 -6.58 8.20
C GLY A 48 -10.95 -5.19 7.79
N ILE A 49 -10.20 -4.50 8.67
CA ILE A 49 -9.60 -3.19 8.36
C ILE A 49 -8.36 -3.37 7.51
N VAL A 50 -7.60 -4.43 7.76
CA VAL A 50 -6.42 -4.83 7.00
C VAL A 50 -6.59 -6.27 6.52
N PRO A 51 -7.42 -6.54 5.50
CA PRO A 51 -7.47 -7.86 4.87
C PRO A 51 -6.11 -8.29 4.31
N ILE A 52 -5.89 -9.61 4.30
CA ILE A 52 -4.76 -10.22 3.62
C ILE A 52 -5.16 -10.48 2.17
N ALA A 53 -4.41 -9.93 1.22
CA ALA A 53 -4.69 -10.13 -0.21
C ALA A 53 -3.42 -9.97 -1.06
N ASP A 54 -3.29 -10.80 -2.09
CA ASP A 54 -2.19 -10.71 -3.03
C ASP A 54 -2.40 -9.54 -4.01
N ILE A 55 -1.55 -8.51 -3.88
CA ILE A 55 -1.60 -7.25 -4.64
C ILE A 55 -1.27 -7.40 -6.13
N LYS A 56 -0.89 -8.61 -6.57
CA LYS A 56 -0.80 -8.97 -7.99
C LYS A 56 -2.17 -9.03 -8.67
N PHE A 57 -3.24 -9.11 -7.88
CA PHE A 57 -4.62 -9.14 -8.36
C PHE A 57 -5.37 -7.86 -7.99
N PRO A 58 -6.40 -7.49 -8.75
CA PRO A 58 -7.18 -6.28 -8.47
C PRO A 58 -7.76 -6.27 -7.07
N LEU A 59 -7.62 -5.14 -6.38
CA LEU A 59 -8.17 -4.95 -5.05
C LEU A 59 -9.69 -4.86 -5.13
N PRO A 60 -10.43 -5.45 -4.16
CA PRO A 60 -11.89 -5.51 -4.17
C PRO A 60 -12.57 -4.18 -3.79
N TYR A 61 -11.94 -3.06 -4.11
CA TYR A 61 -12.47 -1.72 -3.87
C TYR A 61 -13.04 -1.12 -5.14
N ARG A 62 -14.07 -0.29 -4.99
CA ARG A 62 -14.65 0.46 -6.12
C ARG A 62 -13.67 1.53 -6.61
N PRO A 63 -13.72 1.92 -7.90
CA PRO A 63 -12.94 3.06 -8.36
C PRO A 63 -13.19 4.33 -7.52
N LYS A 64 -12.18 5.17 -7.35
CA LYS A 64 -12.24 6.46 -6.64
C LYS A 64 -12.79 6.35 -5.21
N SER A 65 -12.41 5.29 -4.49
CA SER A 65 -12.83 5.05 -3.09
C SER A 65 -11.95 5.76 -2.07
N PHE A 66 -10.71 6.11 -2.42
CA PHE A 66 -9.71 6.62 -1.50
C PHE A 66 -9.18 7.97 -1.97
N SER A 67 -9.03 8.92 -1.04
CA SER A 67 -8.36 10.19 -1.34
C SER A 67 -6.85 10.03 -1.49
N LEU A 68 -6.28 8.97 -0.92
CA LEU A 68 -4.84 8.69 -1.02
C LEU A 68 -4.59 7.18 -0.96
N VAL A 69 -3.68 6.71 -1.82
CA VAL A 69 -3.17 5.35 -1.80
C VAL A 69 -1.67 5.40 -1.53
N ILE A 70 -1.22 4.68 -0.51
CA ILE A 70 0.17 4.56 -0.11
C ILE A 70 0.59 3.10 -0.27
N VAL A 71 1.69 2.86 -0.96
CA VAL A 71 2.28 1.54 -1.17
C VAL A 71 3.63 1.53 -0.47
N SER A 72 3.75 0.73 0.59
CA SER A 72 4.90 0.71 1.48
C SER A 72 5.62 -0.63 1.42
N ASP A 73 6.87 -0.62 0.96
CA ASP A 73 7.75 -1.79 0.93
C ASP A 73 7.11 -2.99 0.20
N ALA A 74 6.74 -2.76 -1.06
CA ALA A 74 5.99 -3.74 -1.84
C ALA A 74 6.36 -3.78 -3.33
N LEU A 75 7.21 -2.86 -3.81
CA LEU A 75 7.63 -2.88 -5.21
C LEU A 75 8.46 -4.12 -5.54
N GLU A 76 9.30 -4.59 -4.63
CA GLU A 76 10.08 -5.83 -4.84
C GLU A 76 9.21 -7.09 -4.99
N TYR A 77 7.99 -7.05 -4.47
CA TYR A 77 7.01 -8.13 -4.61
C TYR A 77 6.35 -8.17 -6.01
N LEU A 78 6.47 -7.09 -6.78
CA LEU A 78 5.87 -6.93 -8.09
C LEU A 78 6.93 -7.04 -9.19
N SER A 79 6.96 -8.19 -9.89
CA SER A 79 7.75 -8.28 -11.12
C SER A 79 7.27 -7.24 -12.15
N PRO A 80 8.09 -6.85 -13.15
CA PRO A 80 7.68 -5.87 -14.17
C PRO A 80 6.33 -6.20 -14.85
N ARG A 81 6.03 -7.50 -15.00
CA ARG A 81 4.74 -7.97 -15.54
C ARG A 81 3.55 -7.64 -14.63
N TYR A 82 3.72 -7.77 -13.32
CA TYR A 82 2.66 -7.47 -12.35
C TYR A 82 2.56 -5.97 -12.09
N LEU A 83 3.67 -5.24 -12.06
CA LEU A 83 3.67 -3.79 -11.89
C LEU A 83 2.77 -3.09 -12.92
N ASN A 84 2.87 -3.47 -14.20
CA ASN A 84 2.02 -2.93 -15.27
C ASN A 84 0.51 -3.19 -15.08
N LYS A 85 0.14 -4.21 -14.30
CA LYS A 85 -1.26 -4.53 -13.99
C LYS A 85 -1.74 -3.90 -12.69
N THR A 86 -0.87 -3.89 -11.68
CA THR A 86 -1.17 -3.39 -10.34
C THR A 86 -1.21 -1.86 -10.32
N LEU A 87 -0.36 -1.17 -11.08
CA LEU A 87 -0.34 0.30 -11.12
C LEU A 87 -1.69 0.92 -11.55
N PRO A 88 -2.31 0.50 -12.68
CA PRO A 88 -3.63 0.99 -13.04
C PRO A 88 -4.70 0.68 -11.99
N ASP A 89 -4.61 -0.46 -11.31
CA ASP A 89 -5.59 -0.83 -10.29
C ASP A 89 -5.47 0.03 -9.01
N LEU A 90 -4.24 0.32 -8.58
CA LEU A 90 -3.97 1.23 -7.47
C LEU A 90 -4.40 2.67 -7.80
N ALA A 91 -4.12 3.14 -9.02
CA ALA A 91 -4.60 4.45 -9.47
C ALA A 91 -6.13 4.50 -9.58
N ARG A 92 -6.76 3.44 -10.07
CA ARG A 92 -8.23 3.35 -10.21
C ARG A 92 -8.95 3.56 -8.88
N VAL A 93 -8.42 3.03 -7.78
CA VAL A 93 -9.07 3.16 -6.46
C VAL A 93 -8.80 4.52 -5.80
N SER A 94 -7.80 5.27 -6.27
CA SER A 94 -7.53 6.65 -5.88
C SER A 94 -8.48 7.63 -6.58
N ILE A 95 -8.95 8.66 -5.88
CA ILE A 95 -9.84 9.69 -6.43
C ILE A 95 -9.10 10.52 -7.50
N ASP A 96 -7.86 10.91 -7.18
CA ASP A 96 -7.04 11.81 -8.01
C ASP A 96 -5.98 11.07 -8.85
N GLY A 97 -6.04 9.74 -8.88
CA GLY A 97 -5.01 8.90 -9.51
C GLY A 97 -3.65 8.98 -8.80
N LEU A 98 -3.61 9.56 -7.60
CA LEU A 98 -2.39 9.72 -6.82
C LEU A 98 -2.06 8.45 -6.04
N VAL A 99 -0.86 7.91 -6.26
CA VAL A 99 -0.31 6.76 -5.53
C VAL A 99 1.10 7.13 -5.05
N ILE A 100 1.35 6.97 -3.75
CA ILE A 100 2.66 7.23 -3.14
C ILE A 100 3.37 5.91 -2.93
N PHE A 101 4.58 5.76 -3.47
CA PHE A 101 5.44 4.61 -3.20
C PHE A 101 6.50 5.00 -2.17
N THR A 102 6.59 4.21 -1.10
CA THR A 102 7.62 4.36 -0.07
C THR A 102 8.38 3.05 0.06
N GLU A 103 9.64 3.04 -0.34
CA GLU A 103 10.51 1.88 -0.24
C GLU A 103 11.59 2.14 0.81
N PRO A 104 11.92 1.17 1.68
CA PRO A 104 13.04 1.30 2.58
C PRO A 104 14.34 1.43 1.79
N ARG A 105 15.27 2.25 2.30
CA ARG A 105 16.64 2.30 1.80
C ARG A 105 17.37 1.03 2.23
N TYR A 106 17.24 -0.05 1.47
CA TYR A 106 18.20 -1.15 1.57
C TYR A 106 19.56 -0.65 1.05
N TYR A 107 20.62 -0.97 1.79
CA TYR A 107 21.99 -0.45 1.67
C TYR A 107 22.50 -0.34 0.22
N GLU A 108 23.28 0.70 -0.04
CA GLU A 108 24.17 0.81 -1.21
C GLU A 108 24.96 -0.50 -1.38
N ASP A 109 24.61 -1.31 -2.37
CA ASP A 109 25.59 -2.18 -3.01
C ASP A 109 25.58 -1.96 -4.52
N ARG A 110 26.78 -1.71 -5.03
CA ARG A 110 27.07 -1.13 -6.33
C ARG A 110 26.81 -2.17 -7.41
N SER A 111 25.73 -2.06 -8.19
CA SER A 111 25.68 -2.63 -9.56
C SER A 111 24.50 -2.19 -10.41
N PHE A 112 23.34 -1.83 -9.84
CA PHE A 112 22.19 -1.38 -10.64
C PHE A 112 21.49 -0.21 -9.96
N GLY A 113 21.72 0.99 -10.50
CA GLY A 113 21.12 2.22 -10.00
C GLY A 113 19.69 2.40 -10.49
N ILE A 114 18.72 2.22 -9.59
CA ILE A 114 17.50 3.04 -9.59
C ILE A 114 17.41 3.68 -8.22
N ARG A 115 17.67 4.99 -8.17
CA ARG A 115 17.54 5.82 -6.98
C ARG A 115 16.06 6.18 -6.82
N LEU A 116 15.29 5.39 -6.07
CA LEU A 116 13.92 5.74 -5.72
C LEU A 116 13.94 6.69 -4.52
N GLU A 117 14.18 7.98 -4.78
CA GLU A 117 13.78 9.03 -3.83
C GLU A 117 12.26 9.02 -3.75
N ASN A 118 11.64 8.90 -2.55
CA ASN A 118 10.18 8.92 -2.30
C ASN A 118 9.36 9.24 -3.57
N VAL A 119 9.03 8.20 -4.36
CA VAL A 119 8.54 8.44 -5.71
C VAL A 119 7.04 8.71 -5.61
N LEU A 120 6.69 9.98 -5.77
CA LEU A 120 5.31 10.37 -6.01
C LEU A 120 4.97 10.03 -7.46
N ILE A 121 4.28 8.91 -7.69
CA ILE A 121 3.77 8.59 -9.02
C ILE A 121 2.33 9.11 -9.09
N ARG A 122 2.17 10.28 -9.73
CA ARG A 122 0.84 10.71 -10.16
C ARG A 122 0.56 10.05 -11.51
N LEU A 123 -0.36 9.10 -11.53
CA LEU A 123 -0.80 8.46 -12.76
C LEU A 123 -1.93 9.31 -13.36
N GLU A 124 -1.64 10.01 -14.45
CA GLU A 124 -2.67 10.63 -15.29
C GLU A 124 -3.24 9.52 -16.19
N LEU A 125 -4.43 9.02 -15.83
CA LEU A 125 -5.20 8.03 -16.60
C LEU A 125 -6.21 8.71 -17.52
#